data_AF-A0A0P0VIM9-F1
#
_entry.id   AF-A0A0P0VIM9-F1
#
_cell.length_a   1.000
_cell.length_b   1.000
_cell.length_c   1.000
_cell.angle_alpha   90.00
_cell.angle_beta   90.00
_cell.angle_gamma   90.00
#
_symmetry.space_group_name_H-M   'P 1'
#
loop_
_entity.id
_entity.type
_entity.pdbx_description
1 polymer ?
#
loop_
_entity_poly.entity_id
_entity_poly.type
_entity_poly.pdbx_seq_one_letter_code
_entity_poly.pdbx_strand_id
1 'polypeptide(L)'
;MQSNQITPPFSSPSSLLPYLICEQFPGSTWTLPEGDFPFSGIRGFNACTRESLGNALRRGNALPETHYRHGCTCTCSTTYFNRNGNEPRFFCDDGLDALWRVDWMVLLSDNYFVLGLFLVSRIERVLPRMFPCHDAAFHLLGRYLLHPRNVVPCLVHGLH
;
A
#
# COMPACT_ATOMS: atom_id res chain seq x y z
N MET A 1 4.23 37.97 21.04
CA MET A 1 4.74 36.62 21.37
C MET A 1 4.58 35.76 20.14
N GLN A 2 5.66 35.57 19.37
CA GLN A 2 5.64 34.64 18.23
C GLN A 2 5.46 33.23 18.78
N SER A 3 4.33 32.61 18.47
CA SER A 3 4.14 31.19 18.69
C SER A 3 5.09 30.46 17.75
N ASN A 4 6.21 29.99 18.28
CA ASN A 4 7.00 28.95 17.62
C ASN A 4 6.16 27.68 17.65
N GLN A 5 5.25 27.54 16.69
CA GLN A 5 4.72 26.23 16.34
C GLN A 5 5.90 25.41 15.85
N ILE A 6 6.38 24.53 16.73
CA ILE A 6 7.22 23.40 16.35
C ILE A 6 6.37 22.58 15.38
N THR A 7 6.56 22.81 14.08
CA THR A 7 6.07 21.89 13.06
C THR A 7 6.66 20.52 13.40
N PRO A 8 5.83 19.50 13.69
CA PRO A 8 6.37 18.16 13.88
C PRO A 8 7.16 17.79 12.61
N PRO A 9 8.34 17.18 12.72
CA PRO A 9 9.22 16.95 11.56
C PRO A 9 8.66 15.97 10.52
N PHE A 10 7.40 15.53 10.69
CA PHE A 10 6.80 14.47 9.91
C PHE A 10 5.46 14.94 9.34
N SER A 11 5.49 15.32 8.06
CA SER A 11 4.31 15.76 7.30
C SER A 11 3.47 14.59 6.78
N SER A 12 3.89 13.33 7.01
CA SER A 12 3.19 12.11 6.57
C SER A 12 3.39 10.94 7.54
N PRO A 13 2.42 10.01 7.66
CA PRO A 13 2.65 8.73 8.35
C PRO A 13 3.81 7.94 7.74
N SER A 14 3.99 8.04 6.41
CA SER A 14 5.04 7.37 5.65
C SER A 14 6.45 7.78 6.11
N SER A 15 6.64 9.04 6.50
CA SER A 15 7.93 9.56 6.95
C SER A 15 8.33 9.06 8.35
N LEU A 16 7.40 8.47 9.11
CA LEU A 16 7.69 7.85 10.41
C LEU A 16 8.17 6.40 10.30
N LEU A 17 7.80 5.70 9.22
CA LEU A 17 8.11 4.28 9.04
C LEU A 17 9.60 3.94 9.25
N PRO A 18 10.56 4.71 8.70
CA PRO A 18 11.99 4.41 8.85
C PRO A 18 12.51 4.60 10.27
N TYR A 19 11.79 5.33 11.12
CA TYR A 19 12.14 5.56 12.53
C TYR A 19 11.58 4.46 13.44
N LEU A 20 10.47 3.84 13.05
CA LEU A 20 9.78 2.83 13.84
C LEU A 20 10.25 1.41 13.50
N ILE A 21 10.53 1.14 12.22
CA ILE A 21 10.77 -0.21 11.71
C ILE A 21 12.12 -0.26 10.96
N CYS A 22 12.84 -1.37 11.10
CA CYS A 22 14.09 -1.65 10.40
C CYS A 22 13.86 -1.89 8.90
N GLU A 23 14.94 -1.83 8.12
CA GLU A 23 14.92 -2.34 6.75
C GLU A 23 14.81 -3.86 6.76
N GLN A 24 13.92 -4.40 5.93
CA GLN A 24 13.57 -5.83 5.94
C GLN A 24 14.23 -6.61 4.80
N PHE A 25 14.63 -5.91 3.75
CA PHE A 25 15.18 -6.51 2.54
C PHE A 25 16.69 -6.23 2.45
N PRO A 26 17.54 -7.26 2.61
CA PRO A 26 18.98 -7.07 2.58
C PRO A 26 19.45 -6.44 1.26
N GLY A 27 20.25 -5.38 1.35
CA GLY A 27 20.80 -4.70 0.17
C GLY A 27 19.82 -3.78 -0.57
N SER A 28 18.62 -3.54 -0.04
CA SER A 28 17.65 -2.62 -0.62
C SER A 28 16.92 -1.80 0.45
N THR A 29 16.00 -0.93 0.01
CA THR A 29 15.08 -0.21 0.90
C THR A 29 13.64 -0.40 0.42
N TRP A 30 12.73 -0.57 1.36
CA TRP A 30 11.28 -0.56 1.10
C TRP A 30 10.64 0.84 1.14
N THR A 31 11.42 1.87 1.48
CA THR A 31 10.91 3.23 1.53
C THR A 31 10.78 3.79 0.11
N LEU A 32 9.63 4.38 -0.19
CA LEU A 32 9.39 5.00 -1.49
C LEU A 32 10.27 6.26 -1.64
N PRO A 33 11.09 6.38 -2.69
CA PRO A 33 11.93 7.56 -2.89
C PRO A 33 11.07 8.78 -3.24
N GLU A 34 11.18 9.85 -2.46
CA GLU A 34 10.34 11.05 -2.62
C GLU A 34 10.59 11.79 -3.96
N GLY A 35 11.81 11.73 -4.50
CA GLY A 35 12.20 12.44 -5.73
C GLY A 35 11.92 11.68 -7.02
N ASP A 36 12.06 10.36 -6.99
CA ASP A 36 12.05 9.53 -8.21
C ASP A 36 10.67 8.93 -8.52
N PHE A 37 9.75 8.97 -7.56
CA PHE A 37 8.42 8.39 -7.76
C PHE A 37 7.62 9.18 -8.82
N PRO A 38 7.10 8.51 -9.87
CA PRO A 38 6.58 9.20 -11.04
C PRO A 38 5.26 9.94 -10.81
N PHE A 39 4.54 9.70 -9.71
CA PHE A 39 3.27 10.38 -9.44
C PHE A 39 3.39 11.34 -8.25
N SER A 40 3.21 12.63 -8.50
CA SER A 40 3.05 13.61 -7.43
C SER A 40 1.61 13.60 -6.93
N GLY A 41 1.39 13.99 -5.67
CA GLY A 41 0.04 14.18 -5.16
C GLY A 41 -0.75 12.90 -4.90
N ILE A 42 -0.08 11.78 -4.61
CA ILE A 42 -0.72 10.48 -4.28
C ILE A 42 -1.83 10.64 -3.22
N ARG A 43 -1.67 11.59 -2.29
CA ARG A 43 -2.66 11.90 -1.25
C ARG A 43 -4.01 12.40 -1.79
N GLY A 44 -4.03 12.94 -2.99
CA GLY A 44 -5.24 13.41 -3.67
C GLY A 44 -6.01 12.28 -4.34
N PHE A 45 -5.39 11.12 -4.56
CA PHE A 45 -6.07 9.99 -5.18
C PHE A 45 -7.23 9.51 -4.30
N ASN A 46 -8.40 9.35 -4.90
CA ASN A 46 -9.60 8.83 -4.26
C ASN A 46 -10.43 8.00 -5.25
N ALA A 47 -11.50 7.36 -4.78
CA ALA A 47 -12.36 6.49 -5.60
C ALA A 47 -13.02 7.21 -6.80
N CYS A 48 -12.99 8.54 -6.87
CA CYS A 48 -13.51 9.32 -7.99
C CYS A 48 -12.43 9.79 -8.97
N THR A 49 -11.14 9.61 -8.67
CA THR A 49 -10.07 10.01 -9.60
C THR A 49 -9.97 9.03 -10.77
N ARG A 50 -9.28 9.44 -11.84
CA ARG A 50 -9.21 8.62 -13.06
C ARG A 50 -8.41 7.34 -12.86
N GLU A 51 -7.43 7.41 -11.97
CA GLU A 51 -6.52 6.34 -11.57
C GLU A 51 -7.23 5.24 -10.77
N SER A 52 -8.34 5.56 -10.08
CA SER A 52 -9.10 4.54 -9.34
C SER A 52 -9.54 3.42 -10.28
N LEU A 53 -9.12 2.20 -9.95
CA LEU A 53 -9.43 0.98 -10.70
C LEU A 53 -10.94 0.85 -10.93
N GLY A 54 -11.74 1.05 -9.89
CA GLY A 54 -13.18 0.86 -9.93
C GLY A 54 -13.86 1.94 -10.76
N ASN A 55 -13.35 3.17 -10.70
CA ASN A 55 -13.80 4.25 -11.55
C ASN A 55 -13.42 4.03 -13.02
N ALA A 56 -12.19 3.57 -13.28
CA ALA A 56 -11.72 3.24 -14.63
C ALA A 56 -12.57 2.13 -15.26
N LEU A 57 -12.76 1.02 -14.55
CA LEU A 57 -13.59 -0.10 -15.00
C LEU A 57 -15.05 0.31 -15.22
N ARG A 58 -15.62 1.15 -14.33
CA ARG A 58 -16.99 1.66 -14.51
C ARG A 58 -17.16 2.51 -15.77
N ARG A 59 -16.12 3.25 -16.17
CA ARG A 59 -16.12 4.01 -17.42
C ARG A 59 -15.95 3.12 -18.67
N GLY A 60 -15.69 1.83 -18.50
CA GLY A 60 -15.30 0.93 -19.58
C GLY A 60 -13.84 1.10 -20.02
N ASN A 61 -13.05 1.89 -19.28
CA ASN A 61 -11.62 2.05 -19.53
C ASN A 61 -10.89 0.93 -18.78
N ALA A 62 -10.65 -0.19 -19.46
CA ALA A 62 -9.77 -1.24 -18.95
C ALA A 62 -8.29 -0.81 -18.94
N LEU A 63 -7.96 0.30 -19.62
CA LEU A 63 -6.62 0.84 -19.67
C LEU A 63 -6.41 1.87 -18.54
N PRO A 64 -5.27 1.80 -17.83
CA PRO A 64 -4.97 2.73 -16.74
C PRO A 64 -4.60 4.13 -17.25
N GLU A 65 -4.72 5.14 -16.39
CA GLU A 65 -4.34 6.51 -16.76
C GLU A 65 -2.83 6.56 -17.05
N THR A 66 -2.46 7.12 -18.20
CA THR A 66 -1.07 7.25 -18.64
C THR A 66 -0.53 8.60 -18.18
N HIS A 67 0.62 8.58 -17.51
CA HIS A 67 1.33 9.76 -17.05
C HIS A 67 2.68 9.87 -17.76
N TYR A 68 3.08 11.09 -18.10
CA TYR A 68 4.38 11.38 -18.67
C TYR A 68 5.25 12.09 -17.64
N ARG A 69 6.36 11.48 -17.24
CA ARG A 69 7.31 12.12 -16.32
C ARG A 69 8.74 11.66 -16.59
N HIS A 70 9.68 12.59 -16.45
CA HIS A 70 11.12 12.35 -16.69
C HIS A 70 11.42 11.71 -18.06
N GLY A 71 10.62 12.03 -19.09
CA GLY A 71 10.83 11.48 -20.45
C GLY A 71 10.23 10.10 -20.68
N CYS A 72 9.60 9.48 -19.68
CA CYS A 72 8.99 8.16 -19.78
C CYS A 72 7.47 8.23 -19.59
N THR A 73 6.76 7.34 -20.29
CA THR A 73 5.34 7.08 -20.07
C THR A 73 5.18 5.95 -19.06
N CYS A 74 4.43 6.20 -17.99
CA CYS A 74 4.09 5.20 -16.99
C CYS A 74 2.58 5.20 -16.78
N THR A 75 2.02 4.03 -16.53
CA THR A 75 0.60 3.84 -16.20
C THR A 75 0.42 3.65 -14.70
N CYS A 76 -0.67 4.22 -14.17
CA CYS A 76 -1.00 4.11 -12.75
C CYS A 76 -2.43 3.64 -12.55
N SER A 77 -2.63 2.80 -11.54
CA SER A 77 -3.94 2.59 -10.98
C SER A 77 -3.91 2.62 -9.46
N THR A 78 -4.97 3.17 -8.87
CA THR A 78 -5.18 3.19 -7.44
C THR A 78 -6.31 2.25 -7.06
N THR A 79 -6.19 1.63 -5.89
CA THR A 79 -7.27 0.85 -5.29
C THR A 79 -7.41 1.20 -3.81
N TYR A 80 -8.63 1.11 -3.31
CA TYR A 80 -9.02 1.55 -1.98
C TYR A 80 -9.63 0.40 -1.18
N PHE A 81 -9.09 0.19 0.01
CA PHE A 81 -9.69 -0.68 1.01
C PHE A 81 -9.75 0.04 2.33
N ASN A 82 -10.70 0.95 2.46
CA ASN A 82 -10.91 1.69 3.70
C ASN A 82 -12.31 1.55 4.26
N ARG A 83 -12.46 1.91 5.53
CA ARG A 83 -13.76 1.86 6.23
C ARG A 83 -14.91 2.56 5.50
N ASN A 84 -14.62 3.60 4.71
CA ASN A 84 -15.62 4.45 4.06
C ASN A 84 -15.88 4.09 2.59
N GLY A 85 -15.14 3.11 2.05
CA GLY A 85 -15.18 2.74 0.65
C GLY A 85 -14.18 1.65 0.37
N ASN A 86 -14.69 0.45 0.15
CA ASN A 86 -13.93 -0.65 -0.39
C ASN A 86 -14.17 -0.73 -1.88
N GLU A 87 -13.12 -1.02 -2.63
CA GLU A 87 -13.19 -1.24 -4.05
C GLU A 87 -13.16 -2.75 -4.33
N PRO A 88 -14.32 -3.44 -4.29
CA PRO A 88 -14.36 -4.91 -4.33
C PRO A 88 -13.78 -5.47 -5.63
N ARG A 89 -13.68 -4.67 -6.69
CA ARG A 89 -13.18 -5.09 -8.00
C ARG A 89 -11.73 -5.54 -7.97
N PHE A 90 -10.92 -5.07 -7.02
CA PHE A 90 -9.55 -5.59 -6.85
C PHE A 90 -9.52 -7.10 -6.54
N PHE A 91 -10.57 -7.66 -5.94
CA PHE A 91 -10.69 -9.11 -5.69
C PHE A 91 -11.33 -9.90 -6.84
N CYS A 92 -11.72 -9.22 -7.92
CA CYS A 92 -12.31 -9.85 -9.09
C CYS A 92 -11.26 -10.07 -10.19
N ASP A 93 -11.49 -11.06 -11.05
CA ASP A 93 -10.56 -11.37 -12.15
C ASP A 93 -10.36 -10.19 -13.11
N ASP A 94 -11.41 -9.41 -13.40
CA ASP A 94 -11.33 -8.22 -14.26
C ASP A 94 -10.49 -7.09 -13.63
N GLY A 95 -10.59 -6.91 -12.32
CA GLY A 95 -9.74 -5.96 -11.59
C GLY A 95 -8.29 -6.41 -11.55
N LEU A 96 -8.03 -7.69 -11.29
CA LEU A 96 -6.68 -8.24 -11.39
C LEU A 96 -6.11 -8.08 -12.80
N ASP A 97 -6.89 -8.37 -13.84
CA ASP A 97 -6.46 -8.23 -15.24
C ASP A 97 -6.14 -6.79 -15.63
N ALA A 98 -6.80 -5.80 -15.03
CA ALA A 98 -6.47 -4.39 -15.22
C ALA A 98 -5.19 -4.01 -14.44
N LEU A 99 -5.02 -4.50 -13.21
CA LEU A 99 -3.83 -4.23 -12.39
C LEU A 99 -2.57 -4.87 -12.94
N TRP A 100 -2.67 -5.99 -13.65
CA TRP A 100 -1.52 -6.60 -14.33
C TRP A 100 -1.00 -5.79 -15.53
N ARG A 101 -1.73 -4.75 -15.95
CA ARG A 101 -1.36 -3.90 -17.09
C ARG A 101 -0.81 -2.54 -16.68
N VAL A 102 -0.74 -2.23 -15.38
CA VAL A 102 -0.12 -1.00 -14.89
C VAL A 102 1.35 -1.19 -14.60
N ASP A 103 2.13 -0.14 -14.85
CA ASP A 103 3.51 -0.05 -14.37
C ASP A 103 3.56 0.18 -12.86
N TRP A 104 2.59 0.93 -12.34
CA TRP A 104 2.52 1.28 -10.92
C TRP A 104 1.11 1.10 -10.35
N MET A 105 1.07 0.48 -9.18
CA MET A 105 -0.14 0.33 -8.39
C MET A 105 0.02 1.09 -7.07
N VAL A 106 -0.95 1.94 -6.75
CA VAL A 106 -1.04 2.60 -5.44
C VAL A 106 -2.18 1.97 -4.65
N LEU A 107 -1.84 1.29 -3.57
CA LEU A 107 -2.80 0.73 -2.63
C LEU A 107 -3.01 1.69 -1.46
N LEU A 108 -4.24 2.13 -1.25
CA LEU A 108 -4.63 2.92 -0.08
C LEU A 108 -5.57 2.08 0.79
N SER A 109 -5.12 1.71 1.99
CA SER A 109 -5.92 0.86 2.88
C SER A 109 -5.69 1.15 4.36
N ASP A 110 -6.76 1.03 5.15
CA ASP A 110 -6.73 0.94 6.63
C ASP A 110 -7.18 -0.44 7.15
N ASN A 111 -7.39 -1.40 6.24
CA ASN A 111 -7.95 -2.73 6.54
C ASN A 111 -6.92 -3.84 6.34
N TYR A 112 -7.05 -4.91 7.13
CA TYR A 112 -6.35 -6.16 6.87
C TYR A 112 -7.06 -6.98 5.78
N PHE A 113 -6.77 -6.67 4.51
CA PHE A 113 -7.46 -7.25 3.35
C PHE A 113 -6.91 -8.62 2.91
N VAL A 114 -5.82 -9.10 3.52
CA VAL A 114 -5.15 -10.36 3.13
C VAL A 114 -6.11 -11.55 3.20
N LEU A 115 -7.04 -11.59 4.15
CA LEU A 115 -8.05 -12.65 4.23
C LEU A 115 -8.93 -12.73 2.98
N GLY A 116 -9.25 -11.58 2.39
CA GLY A 116 -10.01 -11.52 1.14
C GLY A 116 -9.24 -12.13 -0.05
N LEU A 117 -7.91 -12.07 -0.04
CA LEU A 117 -7.08 -12.65 -1.11
C LEU A 117 -7.19 -14.17 -1.20
N PHE A 118 -7.48 -14.85 -0.09
CA PHE A 118 -7.73 -16.30 -0.09
C PHE A 118 -8.99 -16.69 -0.86
N LEU A 119 -9.92 -15.75 -1.05
CA LEU A 119 -11.18 -15.97 -1.77
C LEU A 119 -11.07 -15.64 -3.27
N VAL A 120 -9.94 -15.10 -3.72
CA VAL A 120 -9.74 -14.75 -5.13
C VAL A 120 -9.34 -15.99 -5.90
N SER A 121 -10.17 -16.44 -6.84
CA SER A 121 -9.98 -17.71 -7.56
C SER A 121 -8.60 -17.86 -8.22
N ARG A 122 -8.02 -16.77 -8.70
CA ARG A 122 -6.68 -16.77 -9.32
C ARG A 122 -5.54 -16.90 -8.31
N ILE A 123 -5.76 -16.48 -7.07
CA ILE A 123 -4.78 -16.47 -5.98
C ILE A 123 -4.93 -17.70 -5.06
N GLU A 124 -6.13 -18.30 -5.02
CA GLU A 124 -6.52 -19.43 -4.18
C GLU A 124 -5.59 -20.66 -4.34
N ARG A 125 -4.93 -20.82 -5.49
CA ARG A 125 -3.97 -21.92 -5.69
C ARG A 125 -2.58 -21.67 -5.10
N VAL A 126 -2.25 -20.41 -4.83
CA VAL A 126 -0.90 -19.94 -4.50
C VAL A 126 -0.81 -19.59 -3.02
N LEU A 127 -1.76 -18.82 -2.49
CA LEU A 127 -1.72 -18.35 -1.10
C LEU A 127 -1.78 -19.50 -0.07
N PRO A 128 -2.67 -20.50 -0.19
CA PRO A 128 -2.71 -21.64 0.75
C PRO A 128 -1.46 -22.52 0.71
N ARG A 129 -0.69 -22.50 -0.38
CA ARG A 129 0.61 -23.20 -0.44
C ARG A 129 1.68 -22.47 0.35
N MET A 130 1.64 -21.14 0.38
CA MET A 130 2.55 -20.31 1.18
C MET A 130 2.14 -20.25 2.65
N PHE A 131 0.83 -20.22 2.90
CA PHE A 131 0.22 -20.12 4.22
C PHE A 131 -0.83 -21.22 4.39
N PRO A 132 -0.42 -22.47 4.72
CA PRO A 132 -1.37 -23.58 4.92
C PRO A 132 -2.43 -23.28 5.97
N CYS A 133 -2.06 -22.50 7.00
CA CYS A 133 -2.96 -21.93 7.99
C CYS A 133 -3.20 -20.46 7.64
N HIS A 134 -4.41 -20.13 7.16
CA HIS A 134 -4.76 -18.78 6.71
C HIS A 134 -4.71 -17.75 7.84
N ASP A 135 -5.04 -18.17 9.07
CA ASP A 135 -4.94 -17.39 10.30
C ASP A 135 -3.49 -17.09 10.71
N ALA A 136 -2.52 -17.91 10.28
CA ALA A 136 -1.11 -17.68 10.53
C ALA A 136 -0.46 -16.66 9.56
N ALA A 137 -1.16 -16.25 8.49
CA ALA A 137 -0.58 -15.36 7.47
C ALA A 137 -0.11 -14.02 8.07
N PHE A 138 -0.91 -13.40 8.94
CA PHE A 138 -0.51 -12.18 9.65
C PHE A 138 0.71 -12.40 10.53
N HIS A 139 0.72 -13.49 11.30
CA HIS A 139 1.82 -13.81 12.21
C HIS A 139 3.14 -13.96 11.45
N LEU A 140 3.13 -14.70 10.35
CA LEU A 140 4.32 -14.97 9.54
C LEU A 140 4.83 -13.70 8.85
N LEU A 141 3.95 -12.98 8.16
CA LEU A 141 4.32 -11.73 7.47
C LEU A 141 4.73 -10.64 8.46
N GLY A 142 4.02 -10.52 9.57
CA GLY A 142 4.32 -9.54 10.62
C GLY A 142 5.70 -9.76 11.22
N ARG A 143 6.06 -11.01 11.56
CA ARG A 143 7.41 -11.32 12.06
C ARG A 143 8.51 -11.05 11.05
N TYR A 144 8.22 -11.25 9.77
CA TYR A 144 9.19 -10.98 8.72
C TYR A 144 9.37 -9.49 8.47
N LEU A 145 8.26 -8.71 8.42
CA LEU A 145 8.27 -7.31 7.98
C LEU A 145 8.40 -6.28 9.11
N LEU A 146 7.99 -6.61 10.33
CA LEU A 146 7.84 -5.65 11.43
C LEU A 146 8.93 -5.86 12.48
N HIS A 147 10.17 -5.57 12.12
CA HIS A 147 11.26 -5.51 13.10
C HIS A 147 11.37 -4.09 13.67
N PRO A 148 10.98 -3.83 14.92
CA PRO A 148 11.07 -2.50 15.50
C PRO A 148 12.54 -2.06 15.57
N ARG A 149 12.80 -0.78 15.28
CA ARG A 149 14.09 -0.18 15.61
C ARG A 149 14.19 -0.02 17.12
N ASN A 150 15.40 -0.07 17.66
CA ASN A 150 15.73 0.07 19.09
C ASN A 150 15.39 1.45 19.71
N VAL A 151 14.49 2.23 19.10
CA VAL A 151 14.06 3.55 19.57
C VAL A 151 12.90 3.45 20.57
N VAL A 152 12.42 2.25 20.88
CA VAL A 152 11.48 2.00 21.99
C VAL A 152 12.05 1.01 23.01
N PRO A 153 12.93 1.45 23.94
CA PRO A 153 13.20 0.70 25.17
C PRO A 153 12.08 0.82 26.22
N CYS A 154 11.06 1.67 26.02
CA CYS A 154 10.29 2.21 27.15
C CYS A 154 8.81 1.79 27.30
N LEU A 155 8.24 0.91 26.47
CA LEU A 155 6.81 0.52 26.64
C LEU A 155 6.56 -0.88 27.20
N VAL A 156 7.51 -1.80 27.10
CA VAL A 156 7.28 -3.21 27.47
C VAL A 156 7.80 -3.57 28.87
N HIS A 157 8.67 -2.74 29.43
CA HIS A 157 9.25 -2.98 30.78
C HIS A 157 8.56 -2.21 31.92
N GLY A 158 7.48 -1.45 31.64
CA GLY A 158 6.75 -0.65 32.64
C GLY A 158 5.38 -1.21 33.04
N LEU A 159 5.05 -2.43 32.64
CA LEU A 159 3.78 -3.10 32.94
C LEU A 159 4.03 -4.31 33.86
N HIS A 160 4.65 -4.08 35.02
CA HIS A 160 4.67 -5.02 36.14
C HIS A 160 4.81 -4.26 37.46
#